data_AF-A0A4S9U7S8-F1
#
_entry.id   AF-A0A4S9U7S8-F1
#
_cell.length_a   1.000
_cell.length_b   1.000
_cell.length_c   1.000
_cell.angle_alpha   90.00
_cell.angle_beta   90.00
_cell.angle_gamma   90.00
#
_symmetry.space_group_name_H-M   'P 1'
#
loop_
_entity.id
_entity.type
_entity.pdbx_description
1 polymer ?
#
loop_
_entity_poly.entity_id
_entity_poly.type
_entity_poly.pdbx_seq_one_letter_code
_entity_poly.pdbx_strand_id
1 'polypeptide(L)'
;MQLPLALLAAAATLLTSVTALPHQKRLAESEPWHLPRLAVFTGFNGAKNSSIAFNLVDNNAGLQMNTTCSRSVLGSVEDPNNFFPCANRDLNFRWDGTTLRLQRYYKDTAVGPCPLY
;
A
#
# COMPACT_ATOMS: atom_id res chain seq x y z
N MET A 1 -79.40 -5.42 -9.60
CA MET A 1 -78.05 -5.78 -10.10
C MET A 1 -77.17 -4.55 -10.00
N GLN A 2 -76.17 -4.56 -9.12
CA GLN A 2 -74.78 -4.09 -9.33
C GLN A 2 -74.08 -3.97 -7.97
N LEU A 3 -73.02 -4.75 -7.83
CA LEU A 3 -71.98 -4.64 -6.80
C LEU A 3 -70.77 -3.92 -7.44
N PRO A 4 -69.69 -3.65 -6.71
CA PRO A 4 -69.22 -2.36 -6.18
C PRO A 4 -68.00 -1.84 -6.98
N LEU A 5 -67.32 -0.77 -6.55
CA LEU A 5 -65.87 -0.66 -6.79
C LEU A 5 -65.22 0.30 -5.79
N ALA A 6 -64.66 -0.28 -4.73
CA ALA A 6 -63.61 0.34 -3.94
C ALA A 6 -62.31 0.27 -4.75
N LEU A 7 -61.58 1.38 -4.86
CA LEU A 7 -60.17 1.35 -5.26
C LEU A 7 -59.37 2.08 -4.17
N LEU A 8 -58.82 1.30 -3.24
CA LEU A 8 -57.69 1.73 -2.43
C LEU A 8 -56.44 1.72 -3.33
N ALA A 9 -55.81 2.86 -3.52
CA ALA A 9 -54.48 2.95 -4.12
C ALA A 9 -53.45 2.46 -3.11
N ALA A 10 -52.89 1.28 -3.32
CA ALA A 10 -51.75 0.78 -2.55
C ALA A 10 -50.45 1.35 -3.15
N ALA A 11 -49.86 2.33 -2.50
CA ALA A 11 -48.52 2.81 -2.81
C ALA A 11 -47.49 1.79 -2.27
N ALA A 12 -46.88 1.02 -3.17
CA ALA A 12 -45.77 0.14 -2.83
C ALA A 12 -44.47 0.95 -2.79
N THR A 13 -44.02 1.33 -1.60
CA THR A 13 -42.69 1.89 -1.36
C THR A 13 -41.64 0.78 -1.51
N LEU A 14 -40.88 0.79 -2.60
CA LEU A 14 -39.68 -0.03 -2.73
C LEU A 14 -38.61 0.49 -1.77
N LEU A 15 -38.45 -0.19 -0.62
CA LEU A 15 -37.28 -0.05 0.24
C LEU A 15 -36.13 -0.82 -0.42
N THR A 16 -35.26 -0.12 -1.14
CA THR A 16 -33.95 -0.68 -1.54
C THR A 16 -33.06 -0.73 -0.31
N SER A 17 -33.04 -1.86 0.38
CA SER A 17 -32.02 -2.14 1.40
C SER A 17 -30.67 -2.24 0.69
N VAL A 18 -29.82 -1.23 0.89
CA VAL A 18 -28.42 -1.28 0.49
C VAL A 18 -27.72 -2.25 1.43
N THR A 19 -27.73 -3.53 1.09
CA THR A 19 -26.89 -4.51 1.79
C THR A 19 -25.45 -4.27 1.35
N ALA A 20 -24.61 -3.81 2.28
CA ALA A 20 -23.17 -3.74 2.03
C ALA A 20 -22.69 -5.14 1.67
N LEU A 21 -22.05 -5.29 0.50
CA LEU A 21 -21.43 -6.55 0.10
C LEU A 21 -20.49 -7.00 1.23
N PRO A 22 -20.54 -8.28 1.63
CA PRO A 22 -19.68 -8.79 2.68
C PRO A 22 -18.22 -8.48 2.32
N HIS A 23 -17.53 -7.80 3.22
CA HIS A 23 -16.12 -7.44 3.05
C HIS A 23 -15.31 -8.74 2.98
N GLN A 24 -14.96 -9.18 1.77
CA GLN A 24 -14.01 -10.27 1.60
C GLN A 24 -12.67 -9.79 2.17
N LYS A 25 -12.14 -10.52 3.16
CA LYS A 25 -10.73 -10.40 3.54
C LYS A 25 -9.90 -10.68 2.29
N ARG A 26 -9.47 -9.61 1.62
CA ARG A 26 -8.55 -9.68 0.50
C ARG A 26 -7.19 -9.30 1.04
N LEU A 27 -6.21 -10.17 0.86
CA LEU A 27 -4.83 -9.77 1.00
C LEU A 27 -4.51 -8.87 -0.18
N ALA A 28 -4.10 -7.62 0.09
CA ALA A 28 -3.56 -6.76 -0.95
C ALA A 28 -2.34 -7.43 -1.62
N GLU A 29 -1.61 -8.25 -0.87
CA GLU A 29 -0.40 -8.93 -1.32
C GLU A 29 -0.51 -10.44 -1.12
N SER A 30 -0.30 -11.20 -2.20
CA SER A 30 -0.25 -12.67 -2.24
C SER A 30 1.14 -13.22 -2.58
N GLU A 31 2.04 -12.36 -3.07
CA GLU A 31 3.39 -12.70 -3.49
C GLU A 31 4.44 -11.98 -2.63
N PRO A 32 5.56 -12.64 -2.31
CA PRO A 32 6.64 -12.02 -1.57
C PRO A 32 7.30 -10.92 -2.40
N TRP A 33 7.83 -9.91 -1.72
CA TRP A 33 8.65 -8.89 -2.37
C TRP A 33 10.04 -9.45 -2.67
N HIS A 34 10.58 -9.15 -3.83
CA HIS A 34 11.93 -9.54 -4.20
C HIS A 34 12.88 -8.36 -4.04
N LEU A 35 13.98 -8.58 -3.30
CA LEU A 35 14.99 -7.56 -3.01
C LEU A 35 16.36 -7.91 -3.64
N PRO A 36 16.47 -7.99 -4.98
CA PRO A 36 17.73 -8.33 -5.62
C PRO A 36 18.78 -7.24 -5.42
N ARG A 37 20.05 -7.66 -5.40
CA ARG A 37 21.24 -6.78 -5.39
C ARG A 37 21.30 -5.84 -4.18
N LEU A 38 20.89 -6.30 -3.01
CA LEU A 38 21.14 -5.57 -1.77
C LEU A 38 22.64 -5.49 -1.50
N ALA A 39 23.15 -4.27 -1.47
CA ALA A 39 24.52 -3.95 -1.13
C ALA A 39 24.56 -2.81 -0.11
N VAL A 40 25.37 -2.99 0.93
CA VAL A 40 25.67 -1.96 1.92
C VAL A 40 27.18 -1.81 2.00
N PHE A 41 27.64 -0.57 1.84
CA PHE A 41 29.03 -0.18 1.99
C PHE A 41 29.13 0.81 3.13
N THR A 42 29.96 0.48 4.12
CA THR A 42 30.22 1.34 5.27
C THR A 42 31.65 1.86 5.21
N GLY A 43 31.81 3.17 5.14
CA GLY A 43 33.12 3.82 5.12
C GLY A 43 33.81 3.74 6.48
N PHE A 44 35.12 3.47 6.49
CA PHE A 44 35.92 3.48 7.72
C PHE A 44 36.01 4.90 8.30
N ASN A 45 35.72 5.04 9.59
CA ASN A 45 35.85 6.27 10.39
C ASN A 45 34.99 7.48 9.99
N GLY A 46 33.86 7.31 9.31
CA GLY A 46 32.90 8.38 9.01
C GLY A 46 33.40 9.49 8.06
N ALA A 47 34.69 9.48 7.70
CA ALA A 47 35.32 10.41 6.76
C ALA A 47 35.18 9.96 5.29
N LYS A 48 34.53 8.82 5.06
CA LYS A 48 34.25 8.26 3.73
C LYS A 48 32.74 8.13 3.54
N ASN A 49 32.33 8.09 2.28
CA ASN A 49 30.94 7.88 1.95
C ASN A 49 30.54 6.44 2.29
N SER A 50 29.39 6.31 2.95
CA SER A 50 28.69 5.05 3.06
C SER A 50 27.51 5.05 2.11
N SER A 51 27.11 3.88 1.64
CA SER A 51 25.99 3.73 0.72
C SER A 51 25.21 2.46 0.96
N ILE A 52 23.91 2.52 0.73
CA ILE A 52 23.04 1.36 0.62
C ILE A 52 22.31 1.44 -0.72
N ALA A 53 22.24 0.31 -1.42
CA ALA A 53 21.50 0.20 -2.68
C ALA A 53 20.88 -1.19 -2.81
N PHE A 54 19.67 -1.23 -3.36
CA PHE A 54 18.99 -2.47 -3.71
C PHE A 54 17.92 -2.18 -4.77
N ASN A 55 17.50 -3.24 -5.46
CA ASN A 55 16.27 -3.19 -6.24
C ASN A 55 15.14 -3.83 -5.44
N LEU A 56 13.93 -3.33 -5.65
CA LEU A 56 12.71 -3.90 -5.11
C LEU A 56 11.77 -4.19 -6.27
N VAL A 57 11.34 -5.46 -6.35
CA VAL A 57 10.36 -5.93 -7.32
C VAL A 57 9.14 -6.44 -6.56
N ASP A 58 8.00 -5.82 -6.83
CA ASP A 58 6.68 -6.25 -6.39
C ASP A 58 5.93 -6.80 -7.59
N ASN A 59 5.46 -8.03 -7.50
CA ASN A 59 4.71 -8.72 -8.55
C ASN A 59 3.23 -8.87 -8.21
N ASN A 60 2.79 -8.37 -7.05
CA ASN A 60 1.40 -8.46 -6.60
C ASN A 60 0.43 -7.80 -7.58
N ALA A 61 -0.66 -8.50 -7.88
CA ALA A 61 -1.66 -8.05 -8.85
C ALA A 61 -2.28 -6.68 -8.47
N GLY A 62 -2.07 -5.67 -9.31
CA GLY A 62 -2.54 -4.29 -9.08
C GLY A 62 -1.57 -3.41 -8.29
N LEU A 63 -0.41 -3.95 -7.91
CA LEU A 63 0.62 -3.29 -7.10
C LEU A 63 2.02 -3.46 -7.71
N GLN A 64 2.08 -3.93 -8.96
CA GLN A 64 3.34 -4.28 -9.58
C GLN A 64 4.27 -3.08 -9.70
N MET A 65 5.51 -3.26 -9.29
CA MET A 65 6.53 -2.25 -9.47
C MET A 65 7.93 -2.84 -9.50
N ASN A 66 8.84 -2.09 -10.12
CA ASN A 66 10.26 -2.35 -10.10
C ASN A 66 10.98 -1.02 -9.90
N THR A 67 11.62 -0.86 -8.73
CA THR A 67 12.27 0.39 -8.35
C THR A 67 13.65 0.13 -7.78
N THR A 68 14.51 1.13 -7.90
CA THR A 68 15.81 1.15 -7.23
C THR A 68 15.71 2.06 -6.01
N CYS A 69 16.17 1.53 -4.88
CA CYS A 69 16.27 2.23 -3.62
C CYS A 69 17.75 2.43 -3.33
N SER A 70 18.17 3.67 -3.13
CA SER A 70 19.56 3.94 -2.78
C SER A 70 19.69 5.19 -1.94
N ARG A 71 20.73 5.20 -1.09
CA ARG A 71 21.15 6.36 -0.32
C ARG A 71 22.65 6.31 -0.19
N SER A 72 23.29 7.45 -0.45
CA SER A 72 24.72 7.66 -0.23
C SER A 72 24.90 8.91 0.61
N VAL A 73 25.68 8.82 1.68
CA VAL A 73 25.92 9.95 2.59
C VAL A 73 27.36 9.93 3.09
N LEU A 74 27.85 11.10 3.48
CA LEU A 74 29.07 11.21 4.27
C LEU A 74 28.76 10.76 5.70
N GLY A 75 29.51 9.80 6.23
CA GLY A 75 29.21 9.20 7.53
C GLY A 75 28.42 7.90 7.41
N SER A 76 27.52 7.62 8.36
CA SER A 76 26.75 6.36 8.39
C SER A 76 25.46 6.43 7.57
N VAL A 77 25.18 5.36 6.83
CA VAL A 77 23.87 5.16 6.20
C VAL A 77 22.80 4.67 7.18
N GLU A 78 23.22 4.23 8.37
CA GLU A 78 22.35 3.73 9.42
C GLU A 78 21.59 4.90 10.04
N ASP A 79 20.26 4.81 10.00
CA ASP A 79 19.34 5.77 10.58
C ASP A 79 18.09 5.01 11.04
N PRO A 80 17.94 4.78 12.36
CA PRO A 80 16.81 4.04 12.90
C PRO A 80 15.50 4.83 12.88
N ASN A 81 15.54 6.13 12.60
CA ASN A 81 14.40 7.04 12.78
C ASN A 81 13.79 7.49 11.45
N ASN A 82 14.61 7.66 10.41
CA ASN A 82 14.15 8.25 9.15
C ASN A 82 13.95 7.25 8.03
N PHE A 83 12.87 7.43 7.28
CA PHE A 83 12.63 6.75 6.02
C PHE A 83 13.13 7.61 4.85
N PHE A 84 13.72 6.97 3.85
CA PHE A 84 14.25 7.63 2.65
C PHE A 84 13.54 7.11 1.41
N PRO A 85 13.19 7.99 0.45
CA PRO A 85 12.46 7.59 -0.74
C PRO A 85 13.33 6.76 -1.69
N CYS A 86 12.71 5.78 -2.32
CA CYS A 86 13.23 5.12 -3.52
C CYS A 86 12.96 5.98 -4.76
N ALA A 87 13.48 5.57 -5.93
CA ALA A 87 13.37 6.34 -7.16
C ALA A 87 11.93 6.68 -7.56
N ASN A 88 10.98 5.75 -7.35
CA ASN A 88 9.56 5.93 -7.66
C ASN A 88 8.77 6.74 -6.63
N ARG A 89 9.36 7.12 -5.48
CA ARG A 89 8.74 7.89 -4.37
C ARG A 89 7.55 7.26 -3.66
N ASP A 90 6.89 6.28 -4.25
CA ASP A 90 5.83 5.49 -3.60
C ASP A 90 6.38 4.51 -2.58
N LEU A 91 7.67 4.19 -2.67
CA LEU A 91 8.40 3.39 -1.71
C LEU A 91 9.41 4.22 -0.94
N ASN A 92 9.52 3.91 0.35
CA ASN A 92 10.54 4.41 1.23
C ASN A 92 11.19 3.24 1.96
N PHE A 93 12.45 3.42 2.34
CA PHE A 93 13.21 2.43 3.09
C PHE A 93 13.93 3.04 4.27
N ARG A 94 14.20 2.22 5.27
CA ARG A 94 14.97 2.55 6.46
C ARG A 94 15.96 1.45 6.76
N TRP A 95 17.18 1.82 7.12
CA TRP A 95 18.25 0.90 7.45
C TRP A 95 18.83 1.29 8.81
N ASP A 96 18.80 0.37 9.78
CA ASP A 96 19.33 0.63 11.14
C ASP A 96 20.68 -0.04 11.42
N GLY A 97 21.34 -0.59 10.39
CA GLY A 97 22.58 -1.36 10.54
C GLY A 97 22.35 -2.87 10.60
N THR A 98 21.14 -3.30 10.93
CA THR A 98 20.78 -4.73 11.03
C THR A 98 19.55 -5.09 10.21
N THR A 99 18.59 -4.18 10.14
CA THR A 99 17.25 -4.42 9.62
C THR A 99 16.94 -3.41 8.53
N LEU A 100 16.57 -3.93 7.36
CA LEU A 100 15.97 -3.16 6.30
C LEU A 100 14.46 -3.15 6.50
N ARG A 101 13.87 -1.97 6.70
CA ARG A 101 12.42 -1.79 6.73
C ARG A 101 11.97 -1.05 5.48
N LEU A 102 10.82 -1.46 4.97
CA LEU A 102 10.23 -0.91 3.77
C LEU A 102 8.84 -0.38 4.09
N GLN A 103 8.48 0.73 3.47
CA GLN A 103 7.17 1.34 3.57
C GLN A 103 6.73 1.72 2.17
N ARG A 104 5.52 1.30 1.77
CA ARG A 104 4.92 1.71 0.50
C ARG A 104 3.64 2.49 0.73
N TYR A 105 3.39 3.44 -0.14
CA TYR A 105 2.07 4.03 -0.34
C TYR A 105 1.37 3.29 -1.48
N TYR A 106 0.09 2.94 -1.30
CA TYR A 106 -0.73 2.38 -2.36
C TYR A 106 -2.20 2.76 -2.15
N LYS A 107 -2.96 2.74 -3.24
CA LYS A 107 -4.41 2.94 -3.21
C LYS A 107 -5.11 1.60 -3.38
N ASP A 108 -5.84 1.18 -2.36
CA ASP A 108 -6.76 0.06 -2.50
C ASP A 108 -8.10 0.57 -3.07
N THR A 109 -8.46 0.11 -4.27
CA THR A 109 -9.72 0.47 -4.91
C THR A 109 -10.90 -0.38 -4.43
N ALA A 110 -10.64 -1.44 -3.67
CA ALA A 110 -11.66 -2.40 -3.22
C ALA A 110 -12.25 -2.07 -1.83
N VAL A 111 -11.74 -1.04 -1.13
CA VAL A 111 -12.25 -0.65 0.20
C VAL A 111 -13.63 0.03 0.19
N GLY A 112 -14.19 0.30 -0.99
CA GLY A 112 -15.48 0.98 -1.14
C GLY A 112 -15.40 2.49 -0.88
N PRO A 113 -16.53 3.21 -1.01
CA PRO A 113 -16.58 4.64 -0.70
C PRO A 113 -16.37 4.89 0.80
N CYS A 114 -15.87 6.08 1.14
CA CYS A 114 -15.79 6.54 2.53
C CYS A 114 -17.20 6.51 3.16
N PRO A 115 -17.40 5.90 4.34
CA PRO A 115 -18.69 5.95 5.03
C PRO A 115 -19.10 7.40 5.26
N LEU A 116 -20.29 7.77 4.80
CA LEU A 116 -20.90 9.05 5.13
C LEU A 116 -21.53 8.90 6.52
N TYR A 117 -21.06 9.71 7.47
CA TYR A 117 -21.65 9.83 8.81
C TYR A 117 -22.88 10.72 8.79
#